data_AF-U9THZ1-F1
#
_entry.id   AF-U9THZ1-F1
#
_cell.length_a   1.000
_cell.length_b   1.000
_cell.length_c   1.000
_cell.angle_alpha   90.00
_cell.angle_beta   90.00
_cell.angle_gamma   90.00
#
_symmetry.space_group_name_H-M   'P 1'
#
loop_
_entity.id
_entity.type
_entity.pdbx_description
1 polymer ?
#
loop_
_entity_poly.entity_id
_entity_poly.type
_entity_poly.pdbx_seq_one_letter_code
_entity_poly.pdbx_strand_id
1 'polypeptide(L)'
;MYEIISGLPPYHDTNHDNSLAIKICQGLRPMFKIKVPKLVLYLIKGCLDANSLNRPTAIEIRNKLWKLKLQREIKEEINDNLPISNIPLISSSYKTHSEAIYISRLLEFNNLPEPKNSDDYYEYDDNIISTKFSESLQIDISQLNINEDGKLESLQIDISQLNINEDGNKIKSN
;
A
#
# COMPACT_ATOMS: atom_id res chain seq x y z
N MET A 1 -3.99 11.63 -4.55
CA MET A 1 -2.78 12.19 -3.91
C MET A 1 -1.57 11.31 -4.15
N TYR A 2 -1.62 10.01 -3.82
CA TYR A 2 -0.54 9.05 -4.14
C TYR A 2 -0.11 9.11 -5.62
N GLU A 3 -1.02 8.87 -6.55
CA GLU A 3 -0.72 8.83 -7.99
C GLU A 3 -0.10 10.12 -8.54
N ILE A 4 -0.55 11.28 -8.06
CA ILE A 4 0.01 12.60 -8.45
C ILE A 4 1.49 12.70 -8.02
N ILE A 5 1.85 12.10 -6.89
CA ILE A 5 3.19 12.18 -6.31
C ILE A 5 4.09 11.07 -6.87
N SER A 6 3.59 9.84 -6.95
CA SER A 6 4.35 8.67 -7.39
C SER A 6 4.40 8.51 -8.92
N GLY A 7 3.48 9.13 -9.65
CA GLY A 7 3.25 8.87 -11.07
C GLY A 7 2.62 7.50 -11.36
N LEU A 8 2.19 6.77 -10.33
CA LEU A 8 1.67 5.41 -10.43
C LEU A 8 0.35 5.28 -9.68
N PRO A 9 -0.67 4.61 -10.26
CA PRO A 9 -1.86 4.27 -9.51
C PRO A 9 -1.52 3.41 -8.29
N PRO A 10 -2.28 3.54 -7.19
CA PRO A 10 -2.09 2.67 -6.03
C PRO A 10 -2.30 1.22 -6.46
N TYR A 11 -1.38 0.34 -6.07
CA TYR A 11 -1.42 -1.11 -6.32
C TYR A 11 -1.47 -1.53 -7.80
N HIS A 12 -0.89 -0.73 -8.71
CA HIS A 12 -0.87 -1.01 -10.16
C HIS A 12 -0.29 -2.36 -10.57
N ASP A 13 0.56 -2.94 -9.75
CA ASP A 13 1.33 -4.15 -10.01
C ASP A 13 0.70 -5.42 -9.43
N THR A 14 -0.51 -5.36 -8.87
CA THR A 14 -1.16 -6.51 -8.22
C THR A 14 -2.62 -6.68 -8.60
N ASN A 15 -3.17 -7.86 -8.34
CA ASN A 15 -4.59 -8.19 -8.52
C ASN A 15 -5.47 -7.33 -7.62
N HIS A 16 -6.57 -6.81 -8.17
CA HIS A 16 -7.57 -6.11 -7.38
C HIS A 16 -8.63 -7.11 -6.87
N ASP A 17 -8.23 -8.05 -6.04
CA ASP A 17 -9.07 -9.12 -5.51
C ASP A 17 -9.36 -8.97 -3.99
N ASN A 18 -10.02 -9.97 -3.42
CA ASN A 18 -10.32 -10.00 -1.98
C ASN A 18 -9.04 -10.08 -1.12
N SER A 19 -7.97 -10.69 -1.63
CA SER A 19 -6.69 -10.76 -0.91
C SER A 19 -6.08 -9.37 -0.74
N LEU A 20 -6.08 -8.56 -1.81
CA LEU A 20 -5.65 -7.17 -1.72
C LEU A 20 -6.52 -6.37 -0.75
N ALA A 21 -7.85 -6.53 -0.81
CA ALA A 21 -8.77 -5.85 0.10
C ALA A 21 -8.48 -6.19 1.58
N ILE A 22 -8.26 -7.46 1.91
CA ILE A 22 -7.87 -7.90 3.26
C ILE A 22 -6.56 -7.25 3.69
N LYS A 23 -5.53 -7.25 2.83
CA LYS A 23 -4.24 -6.61 3.13
C LYS A 23 -4.40 -5.12 3.42
N ILE A 24 -5.24 -4.43 2.66
CA ILE A 24 -5.56 -3.01 2.89
C ILE A 24 -6.23 -2.82 4.25
N CYS A 25 -7.24 -3.62 4.58
CA CYS A 25 -7.85 -3.58 5.91
C CYS A 25 -6.82 -3.85 7.02
N GLN A 26 -5.87 -4.75 6.78
CA GLN A 26 -4.79 -5.06 7.73
C GLN A 26 -3.66 -4.03 7.79
N GLY A 27 -3.78 -2.88 7.11
CA GLY A 27 -2.81 -1.80 7.21
C GLY A 27 -1.87 -1.66 6.03
N LEU A 28 -1.95 -2.51 4.99
CA LEU A 28 -1.19 -2.28 3.76
C LEU A 28 -1.59 -0.92 3.19
N ARG A 29 -0.60 -0.07 2.88
CA ARG A 29 -0.85 1.06 2.01
C ARG A 29 0.26 1.42 1.02
N PRO A 30 -0.04 2.24 -0.01
CA PRO A 30 0.88 2.47 -1.11
C PRO A 30 2.20 3.10 -0.64
N MET A 31 3.33 2.59 -1.11
CA MET A 31 4.65 3.07 -0.70
C MET A 31 5.25 4.01 -1.75
N PHE A 32 5.88 5.10 -1.32
CA PHE A 32 6.60 5.99 -2.24
C PHE A 32 8.02 5.50 -2.45
N LYS A 33 8.45 5.45 -3.72
CA LYS A 33 9.85 5.20 -4.11
C LYS A 33 10.66 6.49 -4.25
N ILE A 34 10.09 7.61 -3.82
CA ILE A 34 10.68 8.96 -3.91
C ILE A 34 10.58 9.64 -2.55
N LYS A 35 11.43 10.65 -2.32
CA LYS A 35 11.29 11.50 -1.14
C LYS A 35 10.03 12.37 -1.25
N VAL A 36 9.10 12.21 -0.32
CA VAL A 36 7.87 13.00 -0.21
C VAL A 36 8.04 14.04 0.90
N PRO A 37 7.71 15.31 0.66
CA PRO A 37 7.76 16.34 1.71
C PRO A 37 6.90 15.95 2.92
N LYS A 38 7.45 16.15 4.14
CA LYS A 38 6.82 15.73 5.41
C LYS A 38 5.36 16.17 5.55
N LEU A 39 5.03 17.38 5.11
CA LEU A 39 3.67 17.90 5.21
C LEU A 39 2.69 17.19 4.25
N VAL A 40 3.14 16.82 3.05
CA VAL A 40 2.35 16.03 2.11
C VAL A 40 2.15 14.61 2.66
N LEU A 41 3.20 14.05 3.26
CA LEU A 41 3.15 12.75 3.93
C LEU A 41 2.15 12.73 5.08
N TYR A 42 2.16 13.77 5.92
CA TYR A 42 1.18 13.95 6.99
C TYR A 42 -0.26 13.98 6.48
N LEU A 43 -0.51 14.69 5.37
CA LEU A 43 -1.82 14.69 4.71
C LEU A 43 -2.20 13.29 4.22
N ILE A 44 -1.28 12.55 3.59
CA ILE A 44 -1.54 11.20 3.09
C ILE A 44 -1.88 10.25 4.24
N LYS A 45 -1.11 10.30 5.34
CA LYS A 45 -1.39 9.51 6.55
C LYS A 45 -2.80 9.77 7.06
N GLY A 46 -3.19 11.04 7.21
CA GLY A 46 -4.54 11.39 7.67
C GLY A 46 -5.64 10.88 6.73
N CYS A 47 -5.48 11.05 5.41
CA CYS A 47 -6.46 10.56 4.44
C CYS A 47 -6.63 9.03 4.44
N LEU A 48 -5.60 8.31 4.84
CA LEU A 48 -5.52 6.85 4.83
C LEU A 48 -5.74 6.22 6.20
N ASP A 49 -6.16 7.00 7.20
CA ASP A 49 -6.41 6.50 8.55
C ASP A 49 -7.59 5.51 8.54
N ALA A 50 -7.39 4.37 9.20
CA ALA A 50 -8.41 3.35 9.41
C ALA A 50 -9.64 3.93 10.11
N ASN A 51 -9.44 4.79 11.12
CA ASN A 51 -10.50 5.49 11.80
C ASN A 51 -10.99 6.66 10.93
N SER A 52 -12.26 6.61 10.52
CA SER A 52 -12.88 7.64 9.70
C SER A 52 -12.92 9.02 10.36
N LEU A 53 -12.94 9.08 11.70
CA LEU A 53 -12.93 10.35 12.45
C LEU A 53 -11.59 11.09 12.37
N ASN A 54 -10.51 10.36 12.09
CA ASN A 54 -9.18 10.95 11.93
C ASN A 54 -8.93 11.44 10.49
N ARG A 55 -9.82 11.09 9.54
CA ARG A 55 -9.67 11.50 8.15
C ARG A 55 -10.01 12.97 7.99
N PRO A 56 -9.12 13.79 7.40
CA PRO A 56 -9.42 15.18 7.15
C PRO A 56 -10.51 15.30 6.09
N THR A 57 -11.35 16.30 6.26
CA THR A 57 -12.32 16.70 5.24
C THR A 57 -11.62 17.24 3.99
N ALA A 58 -12.32 17.22 2.86
CA ALA A 58 -11.82 17.83 1.63
C ALA A 58 -11.48 19.33 1.81
N ILE A 59 -12.22 20.04 2.66
CA ILE A 59 -11.99 21.45 2.98
C ILE A 59 -10.67 21.64 3.73
N GLU A 60 -10.40 20.81 4.74
CA GLU A 60 -9.14 20.87 5.49
C GLU A 60 -7.93 20.55 4.62
N ILE A 61 -8.04 19.54 3.75
CA ILE A 61 -6.99 19.20 2.77
C ILE A 61 -6.73 20.42 1.86
N ARG A 62 -7.79 21.00 1.28
CA ARG A 62 -7.67 22.18 0.40
C ARG A 62 -6.99 23.34 1.11
N ASN A 63 -7.38 23.64 2.34
CA ASN A 63 -6.83 24.75 3.10
C ASN A 63 -5.34 24.53 3.43
N LYS A 64 -4.95 23.30 3.80
CA LYS A 64 -3.54 22.95 4.06
C LYS A 64 -2.69 23.05 2.78
N LEU A 65 -3.19 22.56 1.64
CA LEU A 65 -2.50 22.66 0.35
C LEU A 65 -2.41 24.11 -0.16
N TRP A 66 -3.46 24.92 0.05
CA TRP A 66 -3.45 26.34 -0.30
C TRP A 66 -2.39 27.12 0.50
N LYS A 67 -2.33 26.88 1.82
CA LYS A 67 -1.33 27.50 2.69
C LYS A 67 0.10 27.17 2.23
N LEU A 68 0.34 25.92 1.82
CA LEU A 68 1.62 25.50 1.25
C LEU A 68 1.97 26.27 -0.03
N LYS A 69 1.01 26.39 -0.95
CA LYS A 69 1.19 27.13 -2.20
C LYS A 69 1.54 28.59 -1.93
N LEU A 70 0.83 29.24 -1.01
CA LEU A 70 1.08 30.63 -0.65
C LEU A 70 2.45 30.84 0.00
N GLN A 71 2.86 29.95 0.91
CA GLN A 71 4.19 30.00 1.52
C GLN A 71 5.31 29.87 0.48
N ARG A 72 5.10 29.05 -0.54
CA ARG A 72 6.02 28.91 -1.67
C ARG A 72 6.10 30.20 -2.48
N GLU A 73 4.97 30.78 -2.86
CA GLU A 73 4.92 32.03 -3.65
C GLU A 73 5.63 33.19 -2.92
N ILE A 74 5.36 33.35 -1.63
CA ILE A 74 6.05 34.37 -0.79
C ILE A 74 7.55 34.09 -0.72
N LYS A 75 7.97 32.81 -0.59
CA LYS A 75 9.40 32.45 -0.52
C LYS A 75 10.11 32.64 -1.86
N GLU A 76 9.47 32.35 -2.98
CA GLU A 76 10.00 32.55 -4.33
C GLU A 76 10.16 34.05 -4.63
N GLU A 77 9.20 34.89 -4.22
CA GLU A 77 9.29 36.35 -4.36
C GLU A 77 10.39 36.99 -3.49
N ILE A 78 10.77 36.34 -2.38
CA ILE A 78 11.81 36.82 -1.46
C ILE A 78 13.20 36.26 -1.79
N ASN A 79 13.31 35.11 -2.46
CA ASN A 79 14.55 34.35 -2.59
C ASN A 79 14.81 33.93 -4.05
N ASP A 80 15.34 34.87 -4.84
CA ASP A 80 15.71 34.74 -6.26
C ASP A 80 16.76 33.65 -6.61
N ASN A 81 17.10 32.71 -5.73
CA ASN A 81 18.11 31.69 -6.00
C ASN A 81 17.85 30.34 -5.31
N LEU A 82 16.73 29.67 -5.60
CA LEU A 82 16.64 28.23 -5.30
C LEU A 82 16.05 27.44 -6.48
N PRO A 83 16.87 26.76 -7.29
CA PRO A 83 16.37 25.90 -8.34
C PRO A 83 16.10 24.52 -7.76
N ILE A 84 14.85 24.20 -7.39
CA ILE A 84 14.49 22.80 -7.07
C ILE A 84 13.15 22.42 -7.72
N SER A 85 13.33 21.91 -8.94
CA SER A 85 12.58 20.88 -9.66
C SER A 85 11.05 20.92 -9.58
N ASN A 86 10.47 21.35 -10.70
CA ASN A 86 9.24 20.80 -11.26
C ASN A 86 9.07 19.34 -10.81
N ILE A 87 8.01 19.02 -10.07
CA ILE A 87 7.61 17.62 -9.88
C ILE A 87 7.53 17.06 -11.30
N PRO A 88 8.40 16.11 -11.69
CA PRO A 88 8.33 15.55 -13.02
C PRO A 88 6.94 14.91 -13.08
N LEU A 89 6.07 15.43 -13.94
CA LEU A 89 4.89 14.69 -14.35
C LEU A 89 5.45 13.52 -15.16
N ILE A 90 5.83 12.45 -14.46
CA ILE A 90 6.36 11.25 -15.08
C ILE A 90 5.19 10.65 -15.84
N SER A 91 5.07 11.03 -17.11
CA SER A 91 4.34 10.26 -18.11
C SER A 91 5.13 8.96 -18.31
N SER A 92 5.00 8.05 -17.35
CA SER A 92 5.47 6.69 -17.52
C SER A 92 4.34 5.88 -18.12
N SER A 93 4.60 5.20 -19.23
CA SER A 93 3.84 4.02 -19.61
C SER A 93 4.13 2.94 -18.56
N TYR A 94 3.47 3.00 -17.41
CA TYR A 94 3.58 1.93 -16.42
C TYR A 94 2.74 0.74 -16.88
N LYS A 95 3.23 -0.46 -16.57
CA LYS A 95 2.46 -1.69 -16.80
C LYS A 95 1.57 -1.92 -15.60
N THR A 96 0.28 -2.13 -15.84
CA THR A 96 -0.64 -2.59 -14.82
C THR A 96 -0.71 -4.11 -14.82
N HIS A 97 -1.00 -4.71 -13.68
CA HIS A 97 -1.43 -6.11 -13.63
C HIS A 97 -2.68 -6.29 -14.50
N SER A 98 -2.80 -7.42 -15.20
CA SER A 98 -3.95 -7.68 -16.08
C SER A 98 -5.29 -7.72 -15.35
N GLU A 99 -5.25 -8.02 -14.04
CA GLU A 99 -6.42 -8.06 -13.15
C GLU A 99 -6.52 -6.83 -12.23
N ALA A 100 -5.70 -5.80 -12.47
CA ALA A 100 -5.88 -4.51 -11.82
C ALA A 100 -7.02 -3.75 -12.51
N ILE A 101 -8.04 -3.37 -11.73
CA ILE A 101 -9.25 -2.71 -12.24
C ILE A 101 -9.34 -1.31 -11.61
N TYR A 102 -9.19 -0.28 -12.44
CA TYR A 102 -9.29 1.14 -12.07
C TYR A 102 -10.59 1.82 -12.49
N ILE A 103 -11.47 1.08 -13.14
CA ILE A 103 -12.83 1.53 -13.48
C ILE A 103 -13.81 1.11 -12.38
N SER A 104 -14.93 1.82 -12.31
CA SER A 104 -16.02 1.52 -11.37
C SER A 104 -16.54 0.09 -11.56
N ARG A 105 -16.70 -0.63 -10.46
CA ARG A 105 -17.35 -1.95 -10.39
C ARG A 105 -17.89 -2.21 -9.00
N LEU A 106 -18.79 -3.17 -8.88
CA LEU A 106 -19.24 -3.66 -7.59
C LEU A 106 -18.11 -4.44 -6.90
N LEU A 107 -17.91 -4.18 -5.60
CA LEU A 107 -16.93 -4.88 -4.78
C LEU A 107 -17.66 -5.84 -3.86
N GLU A 108 -17.68 -7.12 -4.23
CA GLU A 108 -18.30 -8.19 -3.44
C GLU A 108 -17.26 -8.87 -2.55
N PHE A 109 -16.70 -8.09 -1.60
CA PHE A 109 -15.75 -8.60 -0.63
C PHE A 109 -16.50 -9.06 0.64
N ASN A 110 -16.52 -10.36 0.86
CA ASN A 110 -17.12 -10.95 2.06
C ASN A 110 -16.05 -11.10 3.17
N ASN A 111 -16.45 -10.87 4.42
CA ASN A 111 -15.63 -11.14 5.61
C ASN A 111 -14.30 -10.35 5.69
N LEU A 112 -14.31 -9.07 5.29
CA LEU A 112 -13.14 -8.21 5.49
C LEU A 112 -12.88 -8.00 6.99
N PRO A 113 -11.62 -8.03 7.44
CA PRO A 113 -11.27 -7.73 8.84
C PRO A 113 -11.49 -6.26 9.16
N GLU A 114 -11.54 -5.93 10.45
CA GLU A 114 -11.60 -4.54 10.89
C GLU A 114 -10.37 -3.76 10.39
N PRO A 115 -10.57 -2.58 9.77
CA PRO A 115 -9.46 -1.76 9.32
C PRO A 115 -8.55 -1.35 10.47
N LYS A 116 -7.25 -1.54 10.28
CA LYS A 116 -6.20 -1.05 11.18
C LYS A 116 -5.20 -0.19 10.44
N ASN A 117 -4.53 0.68 11.18
CA ASN A 117 -3.36 1.41 10.70
C ASN A 117 -2.13 0.47 10.78
N SER A 118 -1.14 0.64 9.89
CA SER A 118 0.15 -0.03 10.06
C SER A 118 0.98 0.72 11.10
N ASP A 119 1.73 -0.01 11.90
CA ASP A 119 2.56 0.55 12.97
C ASP A 119 3.80 1.31 12.42
N ASP A 120 4.15 1.12 11.14
CA ASP A 120 5.44 1.49 10.56
C ASP A 120 5.34 2.40 9.31
N TYR A 121 4.14 2.86 8.96
CA TYR A 121 3.83 3.27 7.58
C TYR A 121 4.71 4.37 6.98
N TYR A 122 5.20 5.33 7.78
CA TYR A 122 6.27 6.27 7.37
C TYR A 122 7.03 6.82 8.58
N GLU A 123 7.68 5.95 9.33
CA GLU A 123 8.35 6.33 10.58
C GLU A 123 9.67 7.10 10.38
N TYR A 124 10.32 6.96 9.24
CA TYR A 124 11.60 7.63 8.99
C TYR A 124 11.51 8.76 7.96
N ASP A 125 12.17 9.86 8.33
CA ASP A 125 12.35 11.10 7.57
C ASP A 125 12.96 10.92 6.16
N ASP A 126 13.32 9.70 5.77
CA ASP A 126 14.06 9.40 4.54
C ASP A 126 13.29 8.62 3.46
N ASN A 127 12.00 8.32 3.61
CA ASN A 127 11.20 7.66 2.53
C ASN A 127 11.89 6.44 1.87
N ILE A 128 12.77 5.74 2.59
CA ILE A 128 13.35 4.47 2.14
C ILE A 128 12.50 3.37 2.76
N ILE A 129 12.09 2.44 1.91
CA ILE A 129 11.43 1.14 2.15
C ILE A 129 11.33 0.81 3.66
N SER A 130 10.10 0.73 4.21
CA SER A 130 9.91 0.05 5.50
C SER A 130 10.26 -1.42 5.29
N THR A 131 11.48 -1.80 5.70
CA THR A 131 11.94 -3.20 5.65
C THR A 131 11.11 -4.08 6.58
N LYS A 132 10.51 -3.50 7.63
CA LYS A 132 9.71 -4.21 8.63
C LYS A 132 8.42 -4.83 8.07
N PHE A 133 7.73 -4.15 7.15
CA PHE A 133 6.57 -4.74 6.47
C PHE A 133 6.97 -5.78 5.41
N SER A 134 8.15 -5.61 4.80
CA SER A 134 8.70 -6.59 3.87
C SER A 134 9.20 -7.86 4.58
N GLU A 135 9.64 -7.76 5.83
CA GLU A 135 10.09 -8.86 6.67
C GLU A 135 8.93 -9.72 7.20
N SER A 136 7.77 -9.12 7.48
CA SER A 136 6.57 -9.87 7.92
C SER A 136 5.84 -10.63 6.80
N LEU A 137 6.24 -10.42 5.54
CA LEU A 137 5.77 -11.15 4.36
C LEU A 137 6.75 -12.25 3.90
N GLN A 138 7.82 -12.52 4.65
CA GLN A 138 8.76 -13.59 4.32
C GLN A 138 8.08 -14.95 4.47
N ILE A 139 7.60 -15.49 3.34
CA ILE A 139 7.38 -16.92 3.18
C ILE A 139 8.73 -17.59 3.43
N ASP A 140 8.79 -18.56 4.35
CA ASP A 140 10.02 -19.25 4.67
C ASP A 140 10.43 -20.15 3.49
N ILE A 141 11.29 -19.60 2.63
CA ILE A 141 11.78 -20.22 1.39
C ILE A 141 12.77 -21.36 1.70
N SER A 142 13.18 -21.52 2.97
CA SER A 142 14.12 -22.56 3.40
C SER A 142 13.58 -23.99 3.25
N GLN A 143 12.28 -24.17 2.97
CA GLN A 143 11.70 -25.47 2.65
C GLN A 143 11.65 -25.80 1.14
N LEU A 144 12.11 -24.92 0.25
CA LEU A 144 12.29 -25.25 -1.16
C LEU A 144 13.65 -25.94 -1.35
N ASN A 145 13.65 -27.27 -1.26
CA ASN A 145 14.84 -28.07 -1.53
C ASN A 145 15.10 -28.06 -3.05
N ILE A 146 16.03 -27.22 -3.49
CA ILE A 146 16.49 -27.17 -4.88
C ILE A 146 17.69 -28.11 -4.99
N ASN A 147 17.51 -29.22 -5.70
CA ASN A 147 18.63 -30.10 -6.03
C ASN A 147 19.55 -29.39 -7.04
N GLU A 148 20.85 -29.74 -7.05
CA GLU A 148 21.93 -29.04 -7.79
C GLU A 148 21.76 -29.00 -9.33
N ASP A 149 20.70 -29.59 -9.88
CA ASP A 149 20.34 -29.58 -11.29
C ASP A 149 19.12 -28.69 -11.64
N GLY A 150 18.58 -27.93 -10.67
CA GLY A 150 17.62 -26.84 -10.93
C GLY A 150 16.23 -27.28 -11.39
N LYS A 151 15.86 -28.54 -11.17
CA LYS A 151 14.53 -29.07 -11.52
C LYS A 151 13.66 -29.21 -10.27
N LEU A 152 12.47 -28.60 -10.29
CA LEU A 152 11.48 -28.69 -9.22
C LEU A 152 10.81 -30.08 -9.29
N GLU A 153 11.17 -30.99 -8.39
CA GLU A 153 10.39 -32.22 -8.19
C GLU A 153 9.05 -31.86 -7.53
N SER A 154 7.97 -32.36 -8.11
CA SER A 154 6.62 -32.13 -7.63
C SER A 154 6.32 -32.92 -6.34
N LEU A 155 5.38 -32.37 -5.55
CA LEU A 155 4.63 -32.94 -4.42
C LEU A 155 5.30 -32.73 -3.05
N GLN A 156 4.63 -32.34 -1.97
CA GLN A 156 3.21 -32.15 -1.67
C GLN A 156 3.15 -31.16 -0.51
N ILE A 157 2.41 -30.05 -0.61
CA ILE A 157 2.24 -29.15 0.54
C ILE A 157 1.44 -29.93 1.58
N ASP A 158 2.06 -30.22 2.72
CA ASP A 158 1.42 -30.90 3.83
C ASP A 158 0.55 -29.88 4.57
N ILE A 159 -0.75 -29.94 4.29
CA ILE A 159 -1.78 -29.01 4.80
C ILE A 159 -1.96 -29.16 6.33
N SER A 160 -1.29 -30.14 6.95
CA SER A 160 -1.32 -30.41 8.40
C SER A 160 -0.80 -29.28 9.29
N GLN A 161 -0.17 -28.22 8.73
CA GLN A 161 0.25 -27.02 9.46
C GLN A 161 -0.78 -25.87 9.44
N LEU A 162 -1.89 -26.01 8.70
CA LEU A 162 -3.01 -25.06 8.82
C LEU A 162 -3.79 -25.38 10.10
N ASN A 163 -3.61 -24.57 11.14
CA ASN A 163 -4.46 -24.60 12.33
C ASN A 163 -5.90 -24.23 11.94
N ILE A 164 -6.68 -25.25 11.60
CA ILE A 164 -8.14 -25.17 11.50
C ILE A 164 -8.67 -25.55 12.88
N ASN A 165 -9.30 -24.60 13.57
CA ASN A 165 -10.05 -24.88 14.78
C ASN A 165 -11.28 -25.71 14.38
N GLU A 166 -11.25 -27.00 14.71
CA GLU A 166 -12.39 -27.90 14.56
C GLU A 166 -13.44 -27.61 15.65
N ASP A 167 -14.62 -27.14 15.24
CA ASP A 167 -15.85 -27.39 16.00
C ASP A 167 -16.82 -28.14 15.07
N GLY A 168 -17.13 -29.37 15.49
CA GLY A 168 -17.70 -30.39 14.63
C GLY A 168 -19.19 -30.25 14.33
N ASN A 169 -19.61 -30.94 13.28
CA ASN A 169 -20.88 -31.64 13.31
C ASN A 169 -20.84 -32.90 12.43
N LYS A 170 -21.06 -34.04 13.09
CA LYS A 170 -21.32 -35.35 12.51
C LYS A 170 -22.54 -35.29 11.60
N ILE A 171 -22.42 -35.85 10.39
CA ILE A 171 -23.52 -36.61 9.79
C ILE A 171 -22.92 -37.87 9.15
N LYS A 172 -23.27 -39.02 9.73
CA LYS A 172 -23.14 -40.34 9.10
C LYS A 172 -24.19 -40.48 8.01
N SER A 173 -23.86 -41.13 6.90
CA SER A 173 -24.81 -41.97 6.18
C SER A 173 -24.06 -43.02 5.37
N ASN A 174 -24.27 -44.29 5.74
CA ASN A 174 -24.27 -45.41 4.80
C ASN A 174 -25.44 -45.26 3.83
#